data_AF-A8U3V4-F1
#
_entry.id   AF-A8U3V4-F1
#
_cell.length_a   1.000
_cell.length_b   1.000
_cell.length_c   1.000
_cell.angle_alpha   90.00
_cell.angle_beta   90.00
_cell.angle_gamma   90.00
#
_symmetry.space_group_name_H-M   'P 1'
#
loop_
_entity.id
_entity.type
_entity.pdbx_description
1 polymer ?
#
loop_
_entity_poly.entity_id
_entity_poly.type
_entity_poly.pdbx_seq_one_letter_code
_entity_poly.pdbx_strand_id
1 'polypeptide(L)'
;MPVILRIPYPNLAIRPVAIPTVSNVFTMMTPNHNLATIHPISTGDEPGLLGGLVSSVVMGPCRNYTSSTKVIQGASPVTRMLDVTAHNGMVPNAVGTSLSPSQIIVMVLS
;
A
#
# COMPACT_ATOMS: atom_id res chain seq x y z
N MET A 1 31.89 -3.80 1.02
CA MET A 1 31.09 -3.59 2.25
C MET A 1 29.89 -2.72 1.88
N PRO A 2 28.67 -3.03 2.31
CA PRO A 2 27.54 -2.12 2.09
C PRO A 2 27.85 -0.78 2.75
N VAL A 3 27.81 0.28 1.96
CA VAL A 3 28.07 1.64 2.42
C VAL A 3 26.81 2.15 3.12
N ILE A 4 26.91 2.46 4.41
CA ILE A 4 25.82 3.07 5.18
C ILE A 4 25.80 4.56 4.84
N LEU A 5 25.06 4.93 3.80
CA LEU A 5 24.78 6.33 3.51
C LEU A 5 23.50 6.75 4.24
N ARG A 6 23.55 7.90 4.95
CA ARG A 6 22.36 8.53 5.54
C ARG A 6 21.55 9.25 4.45
N ILE A 7 21.04 8.49 3.49
CA ILE A 7 20.09 8.97 2.48
C ILE A 7 18.72 8.39 2.82
N PRO A 8 17.64 9.19 2.74
CA PRO A 8 16.28 8.66 2.80
C PRO A 8 16.03 7.74 1.59
N TYR A 9 15.78 6.46 1.85
CA TYR A 9 15.40 5.50 0.82
C TYR A 9 13.87 5.46 0.69
N PRO A 10 13.30 5.76 -0.50
CA PRO A 10 11.87 5.69 -0.71
C PRO A 10 11.41 4.23 -0.82
N ASN A 11 10.31 3.89 -0.13
CA ASN A 11 9.65 2.58 -0.28
C ASN A 11 8.35 2.75 -1.08
N LEU A 12 8.16 1.92 -2.10
CA LEU A 12 7.11 2.01 -3.09
C LEU A 12 6.34 0.69 -3.16
N ALA A 13 5.01 0.78 -3.16
CA ALA A 13 4.12 -0.33 -3.43
C ALA A 13 3.22 0.01 -4.63
N ILE A 14 3.04 -0.95 -5.54
CA ILE A 14 2.40 -0.70 -6.83
C ILE A 14 1.04 -1.44 -6.87
N ARG A 15 -0.05 -0.68 -7.07
CA ARG A 15 -1.44 -1.16 -6.98
C ARG A 15 -1.81 -2.32 -7.94
N PRO A 16 -1.31 -2.37 -9.19
CA PRO A 16 -1.54 -3.50 -10.11
C PRO A 16 -1.21 -4.90 -9.58
N VAL A 17 -0.32 -5.03 -8.60
CA VAL A 17 0.09 -6.32 -8.02
C VAL A 17 -0.69 -6.64 -6.74
N ALA A 18 -1.60 -5.76 -6.29
CA ALA A 18 -2.30 -5.94 -5.03
C ALA A 18 -3.34 -7.07 -5.11
N ILE A 19 -3.36 -7.91 -4.08
CA ILE A 19 -4.25 -9.07 -3.94
C ILE A 19 -4.61 -9.21 -2.45
N PRO A 20 -5.84 -9.60 -2.09
CA PRO A 20 -7.01 -9.80 -2.96
C PRO A 20 -7.70 -8.47 -3.28
N THR A 21 -8.15 -8.31 -4.53
CA THR A 21 -9.03 -7.20 -4.95
C THR A 21 -10.50 -7.60 -4.91
N VAL A 22 -11.41 -6.62 -4.93
CA VAL A 22 -12.85 -6.87 -4.92
C VAL A 22 -13.30 -7.31 -6.32
N SER A 23 -13.29 -8.62 -6.56
CA SER A 23 -13.69 -9.22 -7.85
C SER A 23 -15.19 -9.16 -8.13
N ASN A 24 -16.01 -8.70 -7.20
CA ASN A 24 -17.47 -8.61 -7.37
C ASN A 24 -17.93 -7.21 -7.80
N VAL A 25 -17.09 -6.19 -7.64
CA VAL A 25 -17.41 -4.79 -7.95
C VAL A 25 -16.33 -4.27 -8.89
N PHE A 26 -16.72 -4.03 -10.13
CA PHE A 26 -15.85 -3.51 -11.16
C PHE A 26 -16.19 -2.06 -11.47
N THR A 27 -15.17 -1.21 -11.53
CA THR A 27 -15.29 0.15 -12.03
C THR A 27 -14.45 0.21 -13.30
N MET A 28 -15.08 0.46 -14.45
CA MET A 28 -14.39 0.43 -15.76
C MET A 28 -13.70 -0.91 -16.05
N MET A 29 -14.40 -2.02 -15.79
CA MET A 29 -13.88 -3.39 -15.98
C MET A 29 -12.65 -3.74 -15.14
N THR A 30 -12.23 -2.90 -14.18
CA THR A 30 -11.15 -3.20 -13.24
C THR A 30 -11.71 -3.42 -11.83
N PRO A 31 -11.18 -4.40 -11.07
CA PRO A 31 -11.68 -4.70 -9.74
C PRO A 31 -11.32 -3.59 -8.76
N ASN A 32 -12.21 -3.35 -7.80
CA ASN A 32 -12.02 -2.27 -6.83
C ASN A 32 -11.09 -2.67 -5.67
N HIS A 33 -10.50 -1.68 -5.00
CA HIS A 33 -9.65 -1.90 -3.83
C HIS A 33 -10.33 -1.49 -2.52
N ASN A 34 -10.16 -2.30 -1.48
CA ASN A 34 -10.70 -2.06 -0.14
C ASN A 34 -9.63 -2.35 0.93
N LEU A 35 -9.96 -2.17 2.21
CA LEU A 35 -9.01 -2.31 3.32
C LEU A 35 -8.41 -3.73 3.44
N ALA A 36 -9.07 -4.75 2.86
CA ALA A 36 -8.55 -6.11 2.80
C ALA A 36 -7.47 -6.30 1.71
N THR A 37 -7.31 -5.35 0.77
CA THR A 37 -6.27 -5.44 -0.27
C THR A 37 -4.88 -5.26 0.31
N ILE A 38 -3.97 -6.14 -0.10
CA ILE A 38 -2.57 -6.11 0.31
C ILE A 38 -1.72 -6.03 -0.95
N HIS A 39 -0.71 -5.18 -0.93
CA HIS A 39 0.36 -5.20 -1.91
C HIS A 39 1.38 -6.21 -1.40
N PRO A 40 1.58 -7.34 -2.09
CA PRO A 40 2.40 -8.43 -1.55
C PRO A 40 3.88 -8.04 -1.42
N ILE A 41 4.33 -7.04 -2.17
CA ILE A 41 5.71 -6.58 -2.20
C ILE A 41 5.77 -5.04 -2.24
N SER A 42 6.69 -4.47 -1.46
CA SER A 42 7.09 -3.06 -1.50
C SER A 42 8.59 -2.94 -1.70
N THR A 43 9.07 -2.07 -2.60
CA THR A 43 10.47 -2.00 -3.02
C THR A 43 11.03 -0.57 -3.03
N GLY A 44 12.35 -0.43 -3.08
CA GLY A 44 13.08 0.84 -3.16
C GLY A 44 13.89 1.18 -1.91
N ASP A 45 13.64 0.47 -0.80
CA ASP A 45 14.38 0.61 0.46
C ASP A 45 15.32 -0.56 0.79
N GLU A 46 15.62 -1.42 -0.20
CA GLU A 46 16.57 -2.54 -0.09
C GLU A 46 18.01 -2.15 0.28
N PRO A 47 18.59 -1.03 -0.22
CA PRO A 47 19.92 -0.58 0.23
C PRO A 47 19.90 0.05 1.64
N GLY A 48 18.70 0.21 2.23
CA GLY A 48 18.53 0.66 3.60
C GLY A 48 19.10 -0.32 4.62
N LEU A 49 19.48 0.20 5.78
CA LEU A 49 20.17 -0.49 6.86
C LEU A 49 19.54 -1.87 7.21
N LEU A 50 20.29 -2.97 7.00
CA LEU A 50 20.11 -4.30 7.63
C LEU A 50 18.66 -4.83 7.77
N GLY A 51 17.82 -4.70 6.74
CA GLY A 51 16.44 -5.22 6.81
C GLY A 51 15.40 -4.20 7.30
N GLY A 52 15.78 -2.94 7.49
CA GLY A 52 14.91 -1.86 7.96
C GLY A 52 14.97 -1.62 9.47
N LEU A 53 14.65 -0.39 9.87
CA LEU A 53 14.90 0.13 11.22
C LEU A 53 14.03 -0.53 12.32
N VAL A 54 12.83 -1.00 11.97
CA VAL A 54 11.80 -1.36 12.95
C VAL A 54 11.42 -2.85 12.87
N SER A 55 11.20 -3.38 11.66
CA SER A 55 10.63 -4.71 11.47
C SER A 55 11.61 -5.76 10.97
N SER A 56 12.83 -5.36 10.59
CA SER A 56 13.83 -6.23 9.97
C SER A 56 13.34 -6.98 8.72
N VAL A 57 12.19 -6.56 8.14
CA VAL A 57 11.64 -7.07 6.89
C VAL A 57 11.94 -6.07 5.77
N VAL A 58 12.60 -6.55 4.72
CA VAL A 58 12.75 -5.84 3.44
C VAL A 58 11.94 -6.57 2.39
N MET A 59 11.40 -5.84 1.41
CA MET A 59 10.52 -6.39 0.38
C MET A 59 9.26 -7.07 0.95
N GLY A 60 8.73 -6.51 2.04
CA GLY A 60 7.55 -7.03 2.73
C GLY A 60 6.23 -6.56 2.10
N PRO A 61 5.09 -7.01 2.66
CA PRO A 61 3.79 -6.56 2.20
C PRO A 61 3.51 -5.11 2.64
N CYS A 62 2.73 -4.40 1.82
CA CYS A 62 2.22 -3.06 2.12
C CYS A 62 0.68 -3.07 2.13
N ARG A 63 0.08 -2.38 3.10
CA ARG A 63 -1.38 -2.24 3.19
C ARG A 63 -1.80 -0.84 3.60
N ASN A 64 -3.05 -0.51 3.32
CA ASN A 64 -3.66 0.73 3.78
C ASN A 64 -4.16 0.55 5.22
N TYR A 65 -3.97 1.59 6.04
CA TYR A 65 -4.46 1.66 7.42
C TYR A 65 -5.70 2.54 7.55
N THR A 66 -5.83 3.55 6.69
CA THR A 66 -7.05 4.36 6.59
C THR A 66 -7.84 3.96 5.35
N SER A 67 -9.15 4.20 5.41
CA SER A 67 -10.11 3.91 4.36
C SER A 67 -11.29 4.88 4.43
N SER A 68 -12.20 4.82 3.46
CA SER A 68 -13.50 5.48 3.51
C SER A 68 -14.28 5.05 4.76
N THR A 69 -15.06 5.99 5.30
CA THR A 69 -15.98 5.77 6.43
C THR A 69 -17.40 5.44 6.00
N LYS A 70 -17.73 5.67 4.72
CA LYS A 70 -19.10 5.58 4.19
C LYS A 70 -19.24 4.57 3.06
N VAL A 71 -18.20 4.39 2.25
CA VAL A 71 -18.24 3.55 1.05
C VAL A 71 -17.60 2.20 1.36
N ILE A 72 -18.43 1.16 1.28
CA ILE A 72 -18.05 -0.24 1.54
C ILE A 72 -18.19 -1.02 0.24
N GLN A 73 -17.16 -1.78 -0.13
CA GLN A 73 -17.17 -2.66 -1.31
C GLN A 73 -16.48 -3.97 -0.96
N GLY A 74 -17.14 -5.10 -1.24
CA GLY A 74 -16.59 -6.42 -0.88
C GLY A 74 -16.43 -6.60 0.63
N ALA A 75 -17.46 -6.23 1.40
CA ALA A 75 -17.54 -6.35 2.87
C ALA A 75 -16.51 -5.56 3.70
N SER A 76 -15.67 -4.72 3.07
CA SER A 76 -14.75 -3.83 3.79
C SER A 76 -14.73 -2.43 3.19
N PRO A 77 -14.33 -1.41 3.96
CA PRO A 77 -14.33 -0.03 3.48
C PRO A 77 -13.32 0.18 2.35
N VAL A 78 -13.70 1.01 1.38
CA VAL A 78 -12.91 1.29 0.18
C VAL A 78 -11.67 2.11 0.52
N THR A 79 -10.54 1.77 -0.10
CA THR A 79 -9.32 2.58 -0.01
C THR A 79 -9.40 3.77 -0.96
N ARG A 80 -9.08 4.95 -0.46
CA ARG A 80 -9.06 6.22 -1.17
C ARG A 80 -7.64 6.61 -1.56
N MET A 81 -7.55 7.66 -2.36
CA MET A 81 -6.29 8.38 -2.56
C MET A 81 -5.94 9.13 -1.27
N LEU A 82 -4.65 9.25 -0.97
CA LEU A 82 -4.09 9.86 0.25
C LEU A 82 -4.37 9.08 1.55
N ASP A 83 -4.87 7.85 1.45
CA ASP A 83 -4.95 6.98 2.63
C ASP A 83 -3.55 6.58 3.10
N VAL A 84 -3.39 6.50 4.42
CA VAL A 84 -2.13 6.14 5.08
C VAL A 84 -1.82 4.68 4.76
N THR A 85 -0.59 4.44 4.36
CA THR A 85 -0.05 3.12 4.00
C THR A 85 1.10 2.76 4.91
N ALA A 86 1.25 1.47 5.15
CA ALA A 86 2.30 0.90 5.97
C ALA A 86 3.05 -0.14 5.14
N HIS A 87 4.36 0.04 5.03
CA HIS A 87 5.22 -0.75 4.16
C HIS A 87 6.13 -1.66 5.00
N ASN A 88 6.55 -2.77 4.41
CA ASN A 88 7.39 -3.79 5.04
C ASN A 88 6.78 -4.48 6.27
N GLY A 89 5.51 -4.89 6.17
CA GLY A 89 4.89 -5.81 7.12
C GLY A 89 3.90 -5.19 8.12
N MET A 90 3.55 -5.98 9.14
CA MET A 90 2.59 -5.61 10.19
C MET A 90 3.11 -4.48 11.07
N VAL A 91 4.40 -4.55 11.41
CA VAL A 91 5.16 -3.49 12.05
C VAL A 91 5.87 -2.77 10.90
N PRO A 92 5.44 -1.57 10.49
CA PRO A 92 5.99 -0.96 9.29
C PRO A 92 7.37 -0.36 9.51
N ASN A 93 8.25 -0.53 8.53
CA ASN A 93 9.51 0.22 8.44
C ASN A 93 9.29 1.63 7.91
N ALA A 94 8.27 1.81 7.08
CA ALA A 94 7.93 3.09 6.49
C ALA A 94 6.42 3.29 6.50
N VAL A 95 6.02 4.52 6.83
CA VAL A 95 4.65 5.01 6.70
C VAL A 95 4.62 5.94 5.50
N GLY A 96 3.65 5.73 4.61
CA GLY A 96 3.48 6.53 3.40
C GLY A 96 2.02 6.82 3.14
N THR A 97 1.71 7.29 1.93
CA THR A 97 0.35 7.59 1.49
C THR A 97 0.10 7.06 0.08
N SER A 98 -1.14 6.67 -0.23
CA SER A 98 -1.51 6.27 -1.59
C SER A 98 -1.55 7.50 -2.52
N LEU A 99 -0.65 7.56 -3.50
CA LEU A 99 -0.59 8.67 -4.46
C LEU A 99 -1.39 8.41 -5.74
N SER A 100 -1.74 7.15 -6.01
CA SER A 100 -2.60 6.79 -7.13
C SER A 100 -3.96 6.29 -6.62
N PRO A 101 -5.08 6.71 -7.21
CA PRO A 101 -6.39 6.11 -6.92
C PRO A 101 -6.47 4.68 -7.47
N SER A 102 -7.43 3.88 -6.97
CA SER A 102 -7.70 2.54 -7.52
C SER A 102 -8.17 2.59 -8.97
N GLN A 103 -8.93 3.63 -9.31
CA GLN A 103 -9.34 3.92 -10.68
C GLN A 103 -9.05 5.37 -11.02
N ILE A 104 -8.69 5.63 -12.27
CA ILE A 104 -8.30 6.96 -12.73
C ILE A 104 -9.53 7.88 -12.91
N ILE A 105 -10.73 7.31 -13.02
CA ILE A 105 -11.96 8.05 -13.35
C ILE A 105 -12.80 8.40 -12.12
N VAL A 106 -12.73 7.60 -11.06
CA VAL A 106 -13.56 7.79 -9.85
C VAL A 106 -12.68 7.93 -8.63
N MET A 107 -12.97 8.95 -7.83
CA MET A 107 -12.30 9.20 -6.55
C MET A 107 -13.33 9.22 -5.42
N VAL A 108 -13.12 8.36 -4.42
CA VAL A 108 -13.91 8.35 -3.18
C VAL A 108 -13.27 9.31 -2.19
N LEU A 109 -14.04 10.28 -1.69
CA LEU A 109 -13.53 11.32 -0.79
C LEU A 109 -13.83 11.04 0.70
N SER A 110 -14.98 10.43 1.00
CA SER A 110 -15.47 10.22 2.38
C SER A 110 -15.67 8.76 2.73
#